data_AF-A0A7W8T268-F1
#
_entry.id   AF-A0A7W8T268-F1
#
_cell.length_a   1.000
_cell.length_b   1.000
_cell.length_c   1.000
_cell.angle_alpha   90.00
_cell.angle_beta   90.00
_cell.angle_gamma   90.00
#
_symmetry.space_group_name_H-M   'P 1'
#
loop_
_entity.id
_entity.type
_entity.pdbx_description
1 polymer ?
#
loop_
_entity_poly.entity_id
_entity_poly.type
_entity_poly.pdbx_seq_one_letter_code
_entity_poly.pdbx_strand_id
1 'polypeptide(L)'
;MTTTLIAPRPLDALDLPPDLDGRHGVNRANGRKQIIAADDLNAIRAWLARVVDTKTTFENYRKEAERLLLWSIVQLGKPLSSLTHEDLLAYRLFLGDPQPRSRWVSDGGRKFPRPDPRWRPFYGPLAVSSQRQAMVILNALFAWLVEAGYLAGNPLSLTRQRSRRQAPRITRYLERDLWQEVKVFIDGLPRDSDREQERYWRARWLFTLLYLGGLRISEVGGNTMGKFFCRRDNEGHERWWLEVLGKGDKV
;
A
#
# COMPACT_ATOMS: atom_id res chain seq x y z
N MET A 1 32.86 17.43 -0.40
CA MET A 1 32.75 15.95 -0.47
C MET A 1 31.27 15.63 -0.35
N THR A 2 30.68 15.00 -1.36
CA THR A 2 29.25 14.60 -1.32
C THR A 2 29.13 13.40 -0.40
N THR A 3 28.43 13.56 0.72
CA THR A 3 28.19 12.44 1.64
C THR A 3 27.23 11.50 0.92
N THR A 4 27.58 10.22 0.79
CA THR A 4 26.68 9.25 0.13
C THR A 4 26.26 8.22 1.17
N LEU A 5 24.97 8.06 1.40
CA LEU A 5 24.47 6.94 2.19
C LEU A 5 24.74 5.65 1.41
N ILE A 6 25.54 4.76 2.01
CA ILE A 6 26.02 3.54 1.35
C ILE A 6 24.90 2.50 1.19
N ALA A 7 23.89 2.53 2.08
CA ALA A 7 22.79 1.57 2.12
C ALA A 7 21.48 2.22 2.59
N PRO A 8 20.32 1.71 2.11
CA PRO A 8 19.02 2.17 2.55
C PRO A 8 18.77 1.84 4.01
N ARG A 9 18.17 2.79 4.75
CA ARG A 9 17.73 2.62 6.14
C ARG A 9 16.26 3.05 6.27
N PRO A 10 15.47 2.47 7.19
CA PRO A 10 14.08 2.89 7.37
C PRO A 10 13.97 4.38 7.70
N LEU A 11 12.86 5.01 7.31
CA LEU A 11 12.58 6.44 7.51
C LEU A 11 12.68 6.88 8.99
N ASP A 12 12.38 5.97 9.91
CA ASP A 12 12.37 6.21 11.36
C ASP A 12 13.80 6.26 11.95
N ALA A 13 14.78 5.69 11.25
CA ALA A 13 16.19 5.63 11.64
C ALA A 13 17.11 6.41 10.67
N LEU A 14 16.51 7.18 9.76
CA LEU A 14 17.22 7.91 8.73
C LEU A 14 17.71 9.25 9.29
N ASP A 15 19.02 9.44 9.28
CA ASP A 15 19.68 10.72 9.53
C ASP A 15 20.37 11.16 8.24
N LEU A 16 20.07 12.36 7.78
CA LEU A 16 20.48 12.87 6.47
C LEU A 16 21.50 14.00 6.64
N PRO A 17 22.64 13.92 5.93
CA PRO A 17 23.60 15.00 5.94
C PRO A 17 23.03 16.24 5.21
N PRO A 18 23.53 17.46 5.52
CA PRO A 18 22.95 18.69 4.98
C PRO A 18 22.92 18.81 3.46
N ASP A 19 23.80 18.09 2.74
CA ASP A 19 23.84 18.05 1.29
C ASP A 19 22.75 17.15 0.66
N LEU A 20 22.13 16.27 1.45
CA LEU A 20 21.12 15.31 1.00
C LEU A 20 19.75 15.48 1.66
N ASP A 21 19.62 16.37 2.63
CA ASP A 21 18.37 16.57 3.36
C ASP A 21 17.34 17.42 2.59
N GLY A 22 17.75 18.10 1.52
CA GLY A 22 16.87 18.88 0.65
C GLY A 22 16.55 20.29 1.12
N ARG A 23 17.17 20.79 2.19
CA ARG A 23 16.97 22.17 2.66
C ARG A 23 17.30 23.21 1.56
N HIS A 24 18.27 22.89 0.70
CA HIS A 24 18.73 23.69 -0.44
C HIS A 24 18.45 23.03 -1.81
N GLY A 25 17.44 22.15 -1.89
CA GLY A 25 17.12 21.48 -3.15
C GLY A 25 16.76 22.45 -4.29
N VAL A 26 17.04 22.06 -5.54
CA VAL A 26 16.86 22.95 -6.70
C VAL A 26 15.40 23.26 -7.03
N ASN A 27 14.46 22.41 -6.60
CA ASN A 27 13.02 22.60 -6.81
C ASN A 27 12.32 23.15 -5.54
N ARG A 28 13.04 23.83 -4.66
CA ARG A 28 12.45 24.50 -3.47
C ARG A 28 11.67 25.74 -3.90
N ALA A 29 10.48 25.92 -3.34
CA ALA A 29 9.72 27.15 -3.57
C ALA A 29 10.29 28.32 -2.74
N ASN A 30 10.26 29.52 -3.33
CA ASN A 30 10.71 30.76 -2.71
C ASN A 30 9.56 31.57 -2.05
N GLY A 31 8.34 31.02 -2.03
CA GLY A 31 7.13 31.70 -1.55
C GLY A 31 6.71 31.35 -0.12
N ARG A 32 5.49 31.75 0.24
CA ARG A 32 4.87 31.42 1.53
C ARG A 32 4.70 29.91 1.68
N LYS A 33 5.24 29.36 2.77
CA LYS A 33 5.08 27.95 3.14
C LYS A 33 3.84 27.78 4.03
N GLN A 34 3.07 26.73 3.80
CA GLN A 34 1.94 26.32 4.64
C GLN A 34 2.35 25.27 5.70
N ILE A 35 3.60 24.80 5.65
CA ILE A 35 4.16 23.83 6.58
C ILE A 35 5.52 24.31 7.11
N ILE A 36 5.85 23.90 8.34
CA ILE A 36 7.10 24.27 9.03
C ILE A 36 8.31 23.49 8.46
N ALA A 37 8.09 22.41 7.72
CA ALA A 37 9.14 21.50 7.24
C ALA A 37 10.29 22.22 6.50
N ALA A 38 11.50 22.10 7.05
CA ALA A 38 12.71 22.72 6.51
C ALA A 38 13.46 21.82 5.50
N ASP A 39 13.33 20.51 5.65
CA ASP A 39 13.99 19.44 4.87
C ASP A 39 12.97 18.43 4.32
N ASP A 40 13.42 17.56 3.41
CA ASP A 40 12.57 16.63 2.65
C ASP A 40 11.92 15.59 3.56
N LEU A 41 12.67 15.12 4.57
CA LEU A 41 12.20 14.12 5.52
C LEU A 41 11.02 14.65 6.34
N ASN A 42 11.15 15.86 6.87
CA ASN A 42 10.08 16.52 7.62
C ASN A 42 8.89 16.89 6.72
N ALA A 43 9.12 17.16 5.44
CA ALA A 43 8.04 17.41 4.49
C ALA A 43 7.22 16.15 4.19
N ILE A 44 7.89 15.01 4.01
CA ILE A 44 7.23 13.70 3.88
C ILE A 44 6.45 13.37 5.16
N ARG A 45 7.04 13.58 6.34
CA ARG A 45 6.34 13.35 7.62
C ARG A 45 5.08 14.20 7.75
N ALA A 46 5.15 15.48 7.38
CA ALA A 46 3.99 16.37 7.37
C ALA A 46 2.90 15.89 6.39
N TRP A 47 3.28 15.39 5.21
CA TRP A 47 2.33 14.81 4.26
C TRP A 47 1.66 13.54 4.81
N LEU A 48 2.43 12.64 5.43
CA LEU A 48 1.94 11.38 5.99
C LEU A 48 1.00 11.58 7.19
N ALA A 49 1.19 12.63 7.98
CA ALA A 49 0.35 12.94 9.15
C ALA A 49 -1.14 13.10 8.76
N ARG A 50 -1.46 13.48 7.52
CA ARG A 50 -2.83 13.64 7.01
C ARG A 50 -3.62 12.34 6.90
N VAL A 51 -2.94 11.19 6.88
CA VAL A 51 -3.56 9.88 6.70
C VAL A 51 -3.29 8.95 7.89
N VAL A 52 -2.83 9.50 9.01
CA VAL A 52 -2.41 8.72 10.20
C VAL A 52 -3.54 7.86 10.78
N ASP A 53 -4.78 8.34 10.72
CA ASP A 53 -5.95 7.63 11.24
C ASP A 53 -6.32 6.40 10.41
N THR A 54 -5.85 6.31 9.16
CA THR A 54 -6.07 5.14 8.31
C THR A 54 -4.79 4.33 8.18
N LYS A 55 -4.55 3.41 9.14
CA LYS A 55 -3.33 2.59 9.24
C LYS A 55 -2.88 1.98 7.91
N THR A 56 -3.78 1.38 7.13
CA THR A 56 -3.44 0.73 5.85
C THR A 56 -3.03 1.73 4.77
N THR A 57 -3.64 2.91 4.73
CA THR A 57 -3.27 4.00 3.82
C THR A 57 -1.93 4.60 4.23
N PHE A 58 -1.76 4.90 5.52
CA PHE A 58 -0.50 5.40 6.07
C PHE A 58 0.68 4.47 5.74
N GLU A 59 0.55 3.18 6.01
CA GLU A 59 1.62 2.21 5.75
C GLU A 59 1.98 2.12 4.26
N ASN A 60 0.98 2.15 3.39
CA ASN A 60 1.24 2.15 1.95
C ASN A 60 1.91 3.44 1.47
N TYR A 61 1.44 4.60 1.94
CA TYR A 61 1.98 5.91 1.55
C TYR A 61 3.40 6.08 2.08
N ARG A 62 3.65 5.74 3.34
CA ARG A 62 4.97 5.75 3.96
C ARG A 62 5.93 4.87 3.17
N LYS A 63 5.54 3.64 2.87
CA LYS A 63 6.37 2.68 2.13
C LYS A 63 6.79 3.20 0.74
N GLU A 64 5.89 3.79 -0.03
CA GLU A 64 6.28 4.30 -1.37
C GLU A 64 7.09 5.61 -1.29
N ALA A 65 6.78 6.51 -0.36
CA ALA A 65 7.57 7.73 -0.13
C ALA A 65 8.99 7.39 0.36
N GLU A 66 9.11 6.45 1.31
CA GLU A 66 10.38 5.95 1.83
C GLU A 66 11.23 5.32 0.72
N ARG A 67 10.64 4.49 -0.15
CA ARG A 67 11.37 3.92 -1.30
C ARG A 67 11.95 4.99 -2.22
N LEU A 68 11.17 6.02 -2.56
CA LEU A 68 11.65 7.08 -3.43
C LEU A 68 12.76 7.90 -2.76
N LEU A 69 12.57 8.32 -1.51
CA LEU A 69 13.56 9.10 -0.75
C LEU A 69 14.88 8.34 -0.64
N LEU A 70 14.81 7.05 -0.28
CA LEU A 70 16.01 6.23 -0.17
C LEU A 70 16.69 6.06 -1.52
N TRP A 71 15.91 5.82 -2.58
CA TRP A 71 16.44 5.71 -3.94
C TRP A 71 17.14 6.99 -4.39
N SER A 72 16.52 8.17 -4.20
CA SER A 72 17.14 9.43 -4.62
C SER A 72 18.48 9.66 -3.94
N ILE A 73 18.56 9.35 -2.65
CA ILE A 73 19.75 9.62 -1.85
C ILE A 73 20.84 8.57 -2.06
N VAL A 74 20.48 7.28 -2.03
CA VAL A 74 21.46 6.18 -2.11
C VAL A 74 21.86 5.87 -3.55
N GLN A 75 20.95 6.02 -4.53
CA GLN A 75 21.23 5.71 -5.93
C GLN A 75 21.74 6.92 -6.71
N LEU A 76 21.19 8.11 -6.47
CA LEU A 76 21.56 9.33 -7.22
C LEU A 76 22.40 10.32 -6.41
N GLY A 77 22.47 10.20 -5.08
CA GLY A 77 23.10 11.23 -4.25
C GLY A 77 22.37 12.56 -4.31
N LYS A 78 21.05 12.55 -4.55
CA LYS A 78 20.21 13.74 -4.67
C LYS A 78 19.14 13.78 -3.57
N PRO A 79 18.89 14.95 -2.96
CA PRO A 79 17.69 15.13 -2.16
C PRO A 79 16.43 14.98 -3.02
N LEU A 80 15.31 14.59 -2.42
CA LEU A 80 14.03 14.42 -3.09
C LEU A 80 13.57 15.73 -3.75
N SER A 81 13.80 16.87 -3.10
CA SER A 81 13.53 18.21 -3.66
C SER A 81 14.46 18.63 -4.80
N SER A 82 15.38 17.77 -5.26
CA SER A 82 16.18 17.99 -6.47
C SER A 82 15.93 16.97 -7.57
N LEU A 83 14.96 16.07 -7.40
CA LEU A 83 14.58 15.12 -8.44
C LEU A 83 13.93 15.81 -9.64
N THR A 84 14.41 15.49 -10.83
CA THR A 84 13.82 15.94 -12.10
C THR A 84 12.77 14.94 -12.62
N HIS A 85 12.16 15.28 -13.75
CA HIS A 85 11.26 14.37 -14.46
C HIS A 85 12.00 13.10 -14.91
N GLU A 86 13.20 13.24 -15.46
CA GLU A 86 14.05 12.17 -15.96
C GLU A 86 14.47 11.22 -14.84
N ASP A 87 14.82 11.77 -13.66
CA ASP A 87 15.14 10.97 -12.48
C ASP A 87 13.93 10.07 -12.10
N LEU A 88 12.70 10.58 -12.21
CA LEU A 88 11.49 9.82 -11.89
C LEU A 88 11.09 8.79 -12.97
N LEU A 89 11.48 9.02 -14.23
CA LEU A 89 11.41 7.98 -15.27
C LEU A 89 12.38 6.85 -14.96
N ALA A 90 13.61 7.17 -14.55
CA ALA A 90 14.60 6.18 -14.13
C ALA A 90 14.12 5.40 -12.89
N TYR A 91 13.53 6.09 -11.91
CA TYR A 91 12.94 5.43 -10.74
C TYR A 91 11.83 4.45 -11.11
N ARG A 92 10.96 4.82 -12.07
CA ARG A 92 9.90 3.91 -12.54
C ARG A 92 10.46 2.62 -13.11
N LEU A 93 11.53 2.68 -13.92
CA LEU A 93 12.21 1.50 -14.45
C LEU A 93 12.85 0.69 -13.31
N PHE A 94 13.49 1.37 -12.37
CA PHE A 94 14.11 0.77 -11.19
C PHE A 94 13.11 -0.02 -10.33
N LEU A 95 11.85 0.40 -10.21
CA LEU A 95 10.81 -0.38 -9.50
C LEU A 95 10.60 -1.77 -10.11
N GLY A 96 10.79 -1.92 -11.42
CA GLY A 96 10.68 -3.18 -12.14
C GLY A 96 11.92 -4.06 -12.02
N ASP A 97 13.08 -3.49 -11.75
CA ASP A 97 14.32 -4.23 -11.48
C ASP A 97 15.24 -3.44 -10.53
N PRO A 98 15.06 -3.57 -9.20
CA PRO A 98 15.86 -2.81 -8.24
C PRO A 98 17.30 -3.34 -8.17
N GLN A 99 18.26 -2.57 -8.70
CA GLN A 99 19.67 -2.93 -8.81
C GLN A 99 20.62 -1.96 -8.07
N PRO A 100 21.71 -2.45 -7.44
CA PRO A 100 22.08 -3.86 -7.28
C PRO A 100 21.16 -4.57 -6.27
N ARG A 101 20.76 -5.81 -6.57
CA ARG A 101 19.81 -6.57 -5.75
C ARG A 101 20.20 -6.65 -4.27
N SER A 102 21.48 -6.88 -3.97
CA SER A 102 21.99 -6.99 -2.59
C SER A 102 21.76 -5.73 -1.72
N ARG A 103 21.64 -4.56 -2.37
CA ARG A 103 21.39 -3.27 -1.71
C ARG A 103 19.91 -2.97 -1.53
N TRP A 104 19.05 -3.47 -2.42
CA TRP A 104 17.67 -3.00 -2.52
C TRP A 104 16.62 -4.07 -2.23
N VAL A 105 16.96 -5.34 -2.43
CA VAL A 105 16.04 -6.48 -2.36
C VAL A 105 16.43 -7.40 -1.22
N SER A 106 15.48 -7.71 -0.33
CA SER A 106 15.70 -8.70 0.72
C SER A 106 15.95 -10.08 0.11
N ASP A 107 16.97 -10.77 0.63
CA ASP A 107 17.31 -12.10 0.18
C ASP A 107 16.23 -13.14 0.55
N GLY A 108 16.05 -14.14 -0.31
CA GLY A 108 15.05 -15.20 -0.13
C GLY A 108 13.58 -14.74 -0.10
N GLY A 109 13.27 -13.51 -0.50
CA GLY A 109 11.90 -12.97 -0.50
C GLY A 109 11.30 -12.74 0.89
N ARG A 110 12.10 -12.87 1.96
CA ARG A 110 11.65 -12.74 3.35
C ARG A 110 11.54 -11.27 3.76
N LYS A 111 10.49 -10.95 4.52
CA LYS A 111 10.36 -9.65 5.18
C LYS A 111 11.13 -9.64 6.50
N PHE A 112 12.09 -8.73 6.60
CA PHE A 112 12.79 -8.45 7.85
C PHE A 112 12.12 -7.28 8.57
N PRO A 113 12.10 -7.25 9.91
CA PRO A 113 11.66 -6.09 10.67
C PRO A 113 12.49 -4.84 10.31
N ARG A 114 11.90 -3.64 10.40
CA ARG A 114 12.58 -2.37 10.07
C ARG A 114 13.93 -2.18 10.79
N PRO A 115 14.07 -2.47 12.10
CA PRO A 115 15.34 -2.29 12.81
C PRO A 115 16.41 -3.34 12.45
N ASP A 116 16.05 -4.41 11.73
CA ASP A 116 16.99 -5.48 11.37
C ASP A 116 17.99 -4.95 10.30
N PRO A 117 19.31 -5.13 10.47
CA PRO A 117 20.32 -4.69 9.48
C PRO A 117 20.15 -5.30 8.08
N ARG A 118 19.46 -6.45 7.98
CA ARG A 118 19.14 -7.13 6.71
C ARG A 118 17.90 -6.56 6.03
N TRP A 119 17.22 -5.59 6.65
CA TRP A 119 16.05 -4.95 6.05
C TRP A 119 16.41 -4.30 4.72
N ARG A 120 15.51 -4.46 3.76
CA ARG A 120 15.58 -3.84 2.44
C ARG A 120 14.18 -3.35 2.03
N PRO A 121 14.09 -2.25 1.26
CA PRO A 121 12.80 -1.66 0.90
C PRO A 121 12.02 -2.45 -0.16
N PHE A 122 12.65 -3.40 -0.86
CA PHE A 122 12.03 -4.26 -1.86
C PHE A 122 12.13 -5.75 -1.49
N TYR A 123 11.19 -6.54 -2.00
CA TYR A 123 11.11 -8.00 -1.83
C TYR A 123 11.13 -8.71 -3.19
N GLY A 124 11.71 -8.05 -4.18
CA GLY A 124 11.71 -8.42 -5.59
C GLY A 124 11.19 -7.30 -6.48
N PRO A 125 11.24 -7.50 -7.81
CA PRO A 125 10.57 -6.67 -8.81
C PRO A 125 9.11 -6.39 -8.47
N LEU A 126 8.67 -5.13 -8.63
CA LEU A 126 7.24 -4.82 -8.53
C LEU A 126 6.52 -5.24 -9.80
N ALA A 127 5.33 -5.82 -9.65
CA ALA A 127 4.40 -6.01 -10.76
C ALA A 127 4.00 -4.65 -11.37
N VAL A 128 3.65 -4.63 -12.66
CA VAL A 128 3.30 -3.41 -13.41
C VAL A 128 2.17 -2.61 -12.74
N SER A 129 1.18 -3.29 -12.17
CA SER A 129 0.09 -2.64 -11.41
C SER A 129 0.60 -1.96 -10.14
N SER A 130 1.51 -2.59 -9.41
CA SER A 130 2.15 -2.03 -8.22
C SER A 130 3.05 -0.84 -8.55
N GLN A 131 3.80 -0.90 -9.66
CA GLN A 131 4.59 0.24 -10.15
C GLN A 131 3.69 1.45 -10.45
N ARG A 132 2.57 1.24 -11.15
CA ARG A 132 1.59 2.31 -11.43
C ARG A 132 1.02 2.90 -10.14
N GLN A 133 0.63 2.05 -9.19
CA GLN A 133 0.09 2.50 -7.91
C GLN A 133 1.12 3.33 -7.13
N ALA A 134 2.39 2.90 -7.11
CA ALA A 134 3.47 3.67 -6.48
C ALA A 134 3.61 5.06 -7.10
N MET A 135 3.60 5.16 -8.43
CA MET A 135 3.67 6.46 -9.12
C MET A 135 2.45 7.36 -8.85
N VAL A 136 1.25 6.79 -8.68
CA VAL A 136 0.04 7.56 -8.29
C VAL A 136 0.20 8.16 -6.90
N ILE A 137 0.68 7.35 -5.94
CA ILE A 137 0.92 7.80 -4.56
C ILE A 137 1.99 8.89 -4.54
N LEU A 138 3.09 8.71 -5.26
CA LEU A 138 4.16 9.70 -5.35
C LEU A 138 3.71 11.00 -6.04
N ASN A 139 2.87 10.91 -7.07
CA ASN A 139 2.28 12.11 -7.66
C ASN A 139 1.39 12.87 -6.66
N ALA A 140 0.65 12.17 -5.80
CA ALA A 140 -0.14 12.80 -4.74
C ALA A 140 0.75 13.45 -3.66
N LEU A 141 1.90 12.85 -3.33
CA LEU A 141 2.92 13.45 -2.48
C LEU A 141 3.46 14.76 -3.09
N PHE A 142 3.98 14.71 -4.32
CA PHE A 142 4.55 15.89 -4.97
C PHE A 142 3.52 17.01 -5.19
N ALA A 143 2.29 16.67 -5.60
CA ALA A 143 1.23 17.65 -5.76
C ALA A 143 0.92 18.37 -4.45
N TRP A 144 0.83 17.64 -3.34
CA TRP A 144 0.60 18.26 -2.04
C TRP A 144 1.78 19.09 -1.56
N LEU A 145 3.02 18.65 -1.81
CA LEU A 145 4.21 19.44 -1.45
C LEU A 145 4.28 20.77 -2.22
N VAL A 146 3.78 20.81 -3.45
CA VAL A 146 3.62 22.08 -4.20
C VAL A 146 2.53 22.94 -3.59
N GLU A 147 1.35 22.37 -3.30
CA GLU A 147 0.24 23.07 -2.66
C GLU A 147 0.62 23.65 -1.28
N ALA A 148 1.43 22.93 -0.52
CA ALA A 148 1.97 23.36 0.76
C ALA A 148 3.08 24.44 0.65
N GLY A 149 3.48 24.82 -0.56
CA GLY A 149 4.57 25.77 -0.81
C GLY A 149 5.96 25.22 -0.46
N TYR A 150 6.12 23.90 -0.37
CA TYR A 150 7.41 23.25 -0.10
C TYR A 150 8.24 23.08 -1.40
N LEU A 151 7.60 22.66 -2.50
CA LEU A 151 8.22 22.56 -3.83
C LEU A 151 7.70 23.62 -4.78
N ALA A 152 8.54 24.08 -5.71
CA ALA A 152 8.16 25.04 -6.74
C ALA A 152 7.29 24.40 -7.84
N GLY A 153 7.53 23.12 -8.17
CA GLY A 153 6.76 22.38 -9.16
C GLY A 153 6.70 20.88 -8.91
N ASN A 154 5.72 20.21 -9.52
CA ASN A 154 5.57 18.77 -9.44
C ASN A 154 6.29 18.10 -10.62
N PRO A 155 7.42 17.38 -10.42
CA PRO A 155 8.17 16.74 -11.50
C PRO A 155 7.41 15.61 -12.23
N LEU A 156 6.34 15.07 -11.63
CA LEU A 156 5.47 14.07 -12.25
C LEU A 156 4.34 14.66 -13.11
N SER A 157 4.08 15.97 -13.01
CA SER A 157 2.98 16.63 -13.73
C SER A 157 3.14 16.57 -15.26
N LEU A 158 4.38 16.46 -15.75
CA LEU A 158 4.73 16.32 -17.17
C LEU A 158 4.39 14.94 -17.75
N THR A 159 4.14 13.93 -16.90
CA THR A 159 3.94 12.53 -17.31
C THR A 159 2.49 12.22 -17.72
N ARG A 160 1.71 13.20 -18.20
CA ARG A 160 0.29 13.03 -18.55
C ARG A 160 0.08 12.14 -19.80
N GLN A 161 0.44 10.86 -19.71
CA GLN A 161 -0.11 9.83 -20.57
C GLN A 161 -1.48 9.42 -20.03
N ARG A 162 -2.54 10.01 -20.57
CA ARG A 162 -3.91 9.46 -20.47
C ARG A 162 -3.99 8.17 -21.29
N SER A 163 -3.36 7.10 -20.81
CA SER A 163 -3.71 5.75 -21.26
C SER A 163 -4.92 5.30 -20.44
N ARG A 164 -6.12 5.72 -20.86
CA ARG A 164 -7.37 5.03 -20.48
C ARG A 164 -7.41 3.68 -21.19
N ARG A 165 -6.56 2.75 -20.77
CA ARG A 165 -6.75 1.34 -21.11
C ARG A 165 -7.89 0.86 -20.23
N GLN A 166 -8.99 0.44 -20.85
CA GLN A 166 -10.08 -0.24 -20.17
C GLN A 166 -9.45 -1.40 -19.38
N ALA A 167 -9.64 -1.42 -18.06
CA ALA A 167 -9.17 -2.54 -17.26
C ALA A 167 -9.77 -3.81 -17.89
N PRO A 168 -8.98 -4.86 -18.14
CA PRO A 168 -9.54 -6.12 -18.61
C PRO A 168 -10.68 -6.50 -17.67
N ARG A 169 -11.84 -6.86 -18.24
CA ARG A 169 -12.94 -7.45 -17.48
C ARG A 169 -12.48 -8.82 -16.98
N ILE A 170 -11.77 -8.83 -15.85
CA ILE A 170 -11.44 -10.06 -15.16
C ILE A 170 -12.63 -10.35 -14.24
N THR A 171 -13.54 -11.19 -14.70
CA THR A 171 -14.60 -11.76 -13.88
C THR A 171 -13.97 -12.89 -13.06
N ARG A 172 -13.56 -12.60 -11.82
CA ARG A 172 -13.16 -13.63 -10.85
C ARG A 172 -14.34 -13.89 -9.92
N TYR A 173 -15.20 -14.84 -10.28
CA TYR A 173 -16.24 -15.37 -9.41
C TYR A 173 -16.23 -16.88 -9.46
N LEU A 174 -16.72 -17.52 -8.39
CA LEU A 174 -16.92 -18.96 -8.36
C LEU A 174 -18.25 -19.26 -9.05
N GLU A 175 -18.19 -19.96 -10.18
CA GLU A 175 -19.38 -20.52 -10.81
C GLU A 175 -19.99 -21.62 -9.93
N ARG A 176 -21.24 -21.99 -10.20
CA ARG A 176 -21.98 -22.97 -9.38
C ARG A 176 -21.26 -24.30 -9.28
N ASP A 177 -20.65 -24.76 -10.38
CA ASP A 177 -19.95 -26.05 -10.43
C ASP A 177 -18.66 -25.98 -9.61
N LEU A 178 -17.89 -24.90 -9.73
CA LEU A 178 -16.71 -24.67 -8.89
C LEU A 178 -17.07 -24.51 -7.41
N TRP A 179 -18.20 -23.89 -7.10
CA TRP A 179 -18.72 -23.83 -5.74
C TRP A 179 -19.12 -25.22 -5.21
N GLN A 180 -19.68 -26.07 -6.06
CA GLN A 180 -19.98 -27.45 -5.69
C GLN A 180 -18.70 -28.22 -5.33
N GLU A 181 -17.63 -28.07 -6.11
CA GLU A 181 -16.33 -28.66 -5.81
C GLU A 181 -15.77 -28.18 -4.46
N VAL A 182 -15.89 -26.88 -4.15
CA VAL A 182 -15.50 -26.34 -2.84
C VAL A 182 -16.28 -26.98 -1.70
N LYS A 183 -17.60 -27.16 -1.86
CA LYS A 183 -18.43 -27.84 -0.85
C LYS A 183 -18.01 -29.29 -0.66
N VAL A 184 -17.80 -30.03 -1.75
CA VAL A 184 -17.33 -31.42 -1.71
C VAL A 184 -15.99 -31.52 -0.97
N PHE A 185 -15.05 -30.62 -1.27
CA PHE A 185 -13.76 -30.57 -0.58
C PHE A 185 -13.91 -30.30 0.92
N ILE A 186 -14.73 -29.31 1.31
CA ILE A 186 -14.98 -29.00 2.72
C ILE A 186 -15.66 -30.19 3.42
N ASP A 187 -16.60 -30.86 2.75
CA ASP A 187 -17.32 -32.02 3.29
C ASP A 187 -16.43 -33.25 3.43
N GLY A 188 -15.32 -33.32 2.69
CA GLY A 188 -14.27 -34.34 2.83
C GLY A 188 -13.19 -34.04 3.85
N LEU A 189 -13.21 -32.90 4.55
CA LEU A 189 -12.22 -32.61 5.59
C LEU A 189 -12.33 -33.60 6.77
N PRO A 190 -11.19 -34.02 7.37
CA PRO A 190 -11.20 -34.92 8.53
C PRO A 190 -11.90 -34.28 9.72
N ARG A 191 -12.40 -35.12 10.64
CA ARG A 191 -13.18 -34.71 11.82
C ARG A 191 -12.88 -35.58 13.04
N ASP A 192 -11.76 -36.29 13.03
CA ASP A 192 -11.42 -37.31 14.02
C ASP A 192 -10.93 -36.69 15.34
N SER A 193 -10.35 -35.48 15.27
CA SER A 193 -9.96 -34.69 16.44
C SER A 193 -10.76 -33.39 16.58
N ASP A 194 -10.81 -32.84 17.79
CA ASP A 194 -11.47 -31.55 18.08
C ASP A 194 -10.96 -30.41 17.19
N ARG A 195 -9.64 -30.37 16.94
CA ARG A 195 -9.00 -29.37 16.08
C ARG A 195 -9.44 -29.50 14.63
N GLU A 196 -9.65 -30.72 14.15
CA GLU A 196 -10.13 -30.98 12.79
C GLU A 196 -11.61 -30.64 12.65
N GLN A 197 -12.43 -30.96 13.67
CA GLN A 197 -13.84 -30.54 13.72
C GLN A 197 -13.97 -29.02 13.70
N GLU A 198 -13.18 -28.31 14.51
CA GLU A 198 -13.14 -26.84 14.53
C GLU A 198 -12.79 -26.29 13.14
N ARG A 199 -11.77 -26.86 12.48
CA ARG A 199 -11.37 -26.46 11.12
C ARG A 199 -12.49 -26.71 10.11
N TYR A 200 -13.15 -27.85 10.18
CA TYR A 200 -14.27 -28.21 9.31
C TYR A 200 -15.43 -27.21 9.45
N TRP A 201 -15.92 -27.00 10.69
CA TRP A 201 -17.06 -26.11 10.93
C TRP A 201 -16.73 -24.65 10.59
N ARG A 202 -15.51 -24.20 10.91
CA ARG A 202 -15.02 -22.87 10.52
C ARG A 202 -14.99 -22.71 9.00
N ALA A 203 -14.43 -23.68 8.27
CA ALA A 203 -14.35 -23.63 6.81
C ALA A 203 -15.75 -23.62 6.19
N ARG A 204 -16.62 -24.54 6.61
CA ARG A 204 -18.01 -24.63 6.13
C ARG A 204 -18.77 -23.32 6.34
N TRP A 205 -18.69 -22.75 7.54
CA TRP A 205 -19.37 -21.50 7.87
C TRP A 205 -18.82 -20.31 7.07
N LEU A 206 -17.49 -20.10 7.09
CA LEU A 206 -16.87 -18.95 6.42
C LEU A 206 -17.09 -18.97 4.91
N PHE A 207 -16.89 -20.11 4.25
CA PHE A 207 -17.03 -20.19 2.79
C PHE A 207 -18.49 -20.01 2.36
N THR A 208 -19.45 -20.56 3.11
CA THR A 208 -20.87 -20.37 2.84
C THR A 208 -21.26 -18.90 3.00
N LEU A 209 -20.83 -18.25 4.09
CA LEU A 209 -21.10 -16.84 4.34
C LEU A 209 -20.49 -15.93 3.26
N LEU A 210 -19.22 -16.15 2.91
CA LEU A 210 -18.51 -15.35 1.89
C LEU A 210 -19.11 -15.54 0.50
N TYR A 211 -19.48 -16.77 0.13
CA TYR A 211 -20.08 -17.07 -1.17
C TYR A 211 -21.47 -16.45 -1.32
N LEU A 212 -22.33 -16.58 -0.29
CA LEU A 212 -23.71 -16.08 -0.35
C LEU A 212 -23.79 -14.56 -0.10
N GLY A 213 -23.00 -14.04 0.83
CA GLY A 213 -23.07 -12.63 1.24
C GLY A 213 -22.21 -11.69 0.40
N GLY A 214 -21.26 -12.19 -0.39
CA GLY A 214 -20.34 -11.35 -1.17
C GLY A 214 -19.50 -10.40 -0.32
N LEU A 215 -19.34 -10.71 0.98
CA LEU A 215 -18.71 -9.86 1.98
C LEU A 215 -17.19 -9.82 1.81
N ARG A 216 -16.58 -8.71 2.18
CA ARG A 216 -15.11 -8.62 2.30
C ARG A 216 -14.63 -9.42 3.51
N ILE A 217 -13.42 -9.97 3.43
CA ILE A 217 -12.80 -10.67 4.56
C ILE A 217 -12.72 -9.79 5.82
N SER A 218 -12.41 -8.50 5.65
CA SER A 218 -12.36 -7.54 6.76
C SER A 218 -13.73 -7.27 7.37
N GLU A 219 -14.79 -7.33 6.56
CA GLU A 219 -16.17 -7.17 7.03
C GLU A 219 -16.55 -8.37 7.89
N VAL A 220 -16.28 -9.60 7.44
CA VAL A 220 -16.54 -10.82 8.23
C VAL A 220 -15.70 -10.86 9.51
N GLY A 221 -14.40 -10.53 9.43
CA GLY A 221 -13.50 -10.59 10.58
C GLY A 221 -13.73 -9.50 11.63
N GLY A 222 -14.34 -8.38 11.26
CA GLY A 222 -14.70 -7.30 12.19
C GLY A 222 -16.13 -7.40 12.74
N ASN A 223 -16.96 -8.32 12.21
CA ASN A 223 -18.35 -8.46 12.61
C ASN A 223 -18.52 -9.42 13.79
N THR A 224 -19.61 -9.29 14.53
CA THR A 224 -19.95 -10.14 15.67
C THR A 224 -21.29 -10.84 15.47
N MET A 225 -21.52 -11.94 16.20
CA MET A 225 -22.80 -12.67 16.10
C MET A 225 -24.03 -11.82 16.45
N GLY A 226 -23.86 -10.74 17.24
CA GLY A 226 -24.95 -9.82 17.59
C GLY A 226 -25.49 -8.98 16.43
N LYS A 227 -24.84 -9.02 15.26
CA LYS A 227 -25.30 -8.36 14.04
C LYS A 227 -26.13 -9.26 13.13
N PHE A 228 -26.30 -10.53 13.50
CA PHE A 228 -27.32 -11.39 12.89
C PHE A 228 -28.67 -11.10 13.54
N PHE A 229 -29.69 -10.89 12.72
CA PHE A 229 -31.05 -10.71 13.20
C PHE A 229 -32.05 -11.33 12.22
N CYS A 230 -33.17 -11.79 12.75
CA CYS A 230 -34.26 -12.34 11.96
C CYS A 230 -35.33 -11.28 11.73
N ARG A 231 -35.84 -11.17 10.50
CA ARG A 231 -37.05 -10.39 10.18
C ARG A 231 -37.95 -11.22 9.27
N ARG A 232 -39.26 -11.04 9.41
CA ARG A 232 -40.21 -11.55 8.43
C ARG A 232 -40.15 -10.70 7.17
N ASP A 233 -40.10 -11.36 6.02
CA ASP A 233 -40.27 -10.69 4.74
C ASP A 233 -41.74 -10.33 4.49
N ASN A 234 -42.02 -9.71 3.34
CA ASN A 234 -43.38 -9.31 2.95
C ASN A 234 -44.32 -10.50 2.73
N GLU A 235 -43.80 -11.72 2.61
CA GLU A 235 -44.55 -12.96 2.44
C GLU A 235 -44.77 -13.69 3.78
N GLY A 236 -44.27 -13.12 4.89
CA GLY A 236 -44.38 -13.67 6.24
C GLY A 236 -43.32 -14.71 6.60
N HIS A 237 -42.36 -14.98 5.70
CA HIS A 237 -41.27 -15.93 5.94
C HIS A 237 -40.16 -15.31 6.78
N GLU A 238 -39.68 -16.06 7.78
CA GLU A 238 -38.54 -15.66 8.60
C GLU A 238 -37.24 -15.73 7.80
N ARG A 239 -36.57 -14.58 7.66
CA ARG A 239 -35.27 -14.47 6.98
C ARG A 239 -34.22 -13.90 7.92
N TRP A 240 -33.02 -14.46 7.81
CA TRP A 240 -31.84 -13.96 8.52
C TRP A 240 -31.15 -12.86 7.73
N TRP A 241 -30.78 -11.81 8.43
CA TRP A 241 -30.02 -10.67 7.93
C TRP A 241 -28.72 -10.56 8.73
N LEU A 242 -27.69 -10.04 8.08
CA LEU A 242 -26.43 -9.67 8.70
C LEU A 242 -26.16 -8.20 8.38
N GLU A 243 -26.14 -7.35 9.42
CA GLU A 243 -25.73 -5.95 9.29
C GLU A 243 -24.20 -5.87 9.21
N VAL A 244 -23.67 -5.16 8.22
CA VAL A 244 -22.23 -5.08 7.97
C VAL A 244 -21.81 -3.64 7.77
N LEU A 245 -20.80 -3.18 8.52
CA LEU A 245 -20.17 -1.88 8.27
C LEU A 245 -19.11 -2.04 7.16
N GLY A 246 -19.43 -1.57 5.97
CA GLY A 246 -18.56 -1.57 4.81
C GLY A 246 -17.55 -0.42 4.78
N LYS A 247 -16.68 -0.43 3.76
CA LYS A 247 -15.66 0.61 3.57
C LYS A 247 -16.28 2.02 3.48
N GLY A 248 -15.79 2.93 4.32
CA GLY A 248 -16.26 4.32 4.40
C GLY A 248 -17.46 4.50 5.34
N ASP A 249 -17.54 3.66 6.37
CA ASP A 249 -18.55 3.68 7.43
C ASP A 249 -20.00 3.61 6.92
N LYS A 250 -20.21 2.80 5.88
CA LYS A 250 -21.53 2.58 5.29
C LYS A 250 -22.11 1.26 5.81
N VAL A 251 -23.29 1.32 6.40
CA VAL A 251 -24.10 0.15 6.78
C VAL A 251 -24.94 -0.33 5.60
#